data_AF-A0A7U6GF19-F1
#
_entry.id   AF-A0A7U6GF19-F1
#
_cell.length_a   1.000
_cell.length_b   1.000
_cell.length_c   1.000
_cell.angle_alpha   90.00
_cell.angle_beta   90.00
_cell.angle_gamma   90.00
#
_symmetry.space_group_name_H-M   'P 1'
#
loop_
_entity.id
_entity.type
_entity.pdbx_description
1 polymer ?
#
loop_
_entity_poly.entity_id
_entity_poly.type
_entity_poly.pdbx_seq_one_letter_code
_entity_poly.pdbx_strand_id
1 'polypeptide(L)'
;MRDENISITESVIRIGVGILIFVLGYRITDFVGRYESGGYPRSSFYNFVFRFHNAIQIICFFVGFILFFTGVTRFSPLKKILSLRK
;
A
#
# COMPACT_ATOMS: atom_id res chain seq x y z
N MET A 1 13.26 -27.48 5.12
CA MET A 1 12.92 -26.16 4.53
C MET A 1 11.42 -26.05 4.23
N ARG A 2 10.51 -26.36 5.18
CA ARG A 2 9.05 -26.40 4.90
C ARG A 2 8.19 -25.46 5.75
N ASP A 3 8.76 -24.80 6.76
CA ASP A 3 7.97 -24.05 7.76
C ASP A 3 8.05 -22.52 7.65
N GLU A 4 8.69 -21.97 6.60
CA GLU A 4 8.83 -20.50 6.43
C GLU A 4 7.75 -19.85 5.57
N ASN A 5 6.91 -20.64 4.89
CA ASN A 5 5.88 -20.10 4.00
C ASN A 5 4.66 -19.59 4.77
N ILE A 6 4.16 -18.41 4.39
CA ILE A 6 2.87 -17.92 4.89
C ILE A 6 1.72 -18.78 4.37
N SER A 7 0.63 -18.85 5.16
CA SER A 7 -0.54 -19.62 4.77
C SER A 7 -1.13 -19.06 3.48
N ILE A 8 -1.81 -19.92 2.70
CA ILE A 8 -2.45 -19.51 1.45
C ILE A 8 -3.41 -18.34 1.72
N THR A 9 -4.16 -18.39 2.83
CA THR A 9 -5.05 -17.31 3.26
C THR A 9 -4.31 -15.99 3.51
N GLU A 10 -3.18 -16.02 4.21
CA GLU A 10 -2.39 -14.82 4.50
C GLU A 10 -1.79 -14.21 3.21
N SER A 11 -1.35 -15.07 2.29
CA SER A 11 -0.87 -14.67 0.96
C SER A 11 -1.97 -13.96 0.15
N VAL A 12 -3.18 -14.53 0.10
CA VAL A 12 -4.33 -13.92 -0.60
C VAL A 12 -4.70 -12.57 0.03
N ILE A 13 -4.74 -12.48 1.36
CA ILE A 13 -5.04 -11.22 2.06
C ILE A 13 -4.00 -10.15 1.71
N ARG A 14 -2.70 -10.47 1.72
CA ARG A 14 -1.64 -9.51 1.37
C ARG A 14 -1.74 -9.02 -0.07
N ILE A 15 -2.04 -9.92 -1.01
CA ILE A 15 -2.29 -9.57 -2.41
C ILE A 15 -3.48 -8.62 -2.50
N GLY A 16 -4.60 -8.96 -1.86
CA GLY A 16 -5.81 -8.13 -1.85
C GLY A 16 -5.59 -6.74 -1.26
N VAL A 17 -4.90 -6.66 -0.11
CA VAL A 17 -4.54 -5.39 0.52
C VAL A 17 -3.56 -4.60 -0.35
N GLY A 18 -2.58 -5.25 -0.96
CA GLY A 18 -1.65 -4.61 -1.89
C GLY A 18 -2.37 -3.95 -3.07
N ILE A 19 -3.30 -4.68 -3.71
CA ILE A 19 -4.16 -4.16 -4.79
C ILE A 19 -5.00 -2.98 -4.30
N LEU A 20 -5.61 -3.08 -3.11
CA LEU A 20 -6.41 -1.99 -2.55
C LEU A 20 -5.57 -0.72 -2.35
N ILE A 21 -4.34 -0.85 -1.86
CA ILE A 21 -3.42 0.28 -1.67
C ILE A 21 -3.00 0.89 -3.02
N PHE A 22 -2.79 0.07 -4.06
CA PHE A 22 -2.57 0.59 -5.41
C PHE A 22 -3.76 1.43 -5.89
N VAL A 23 -4.99 0.93 -5.70
CA VAL A 23 -6.21 1.68 -6.06
C VAL A 23 -6.27 3.00 -5.28
N LEU A 24 -5.93 3.02 -3.99
CA LEU A 24 -5.86 4.26 -3.21
C LEU A 24 -4.82 5.25 -3.78
N GLY A 25 -3.65 4.76 -4.18
CA GLY A 25 -2.64 5.59 -4.86
C GLY A 25 -3.17 6.25 -6.14
N TYR A 26 -3.91 5.50 -6.97
CA TYR A 26 -4.58 6.04 -8.16
C TYR A 26 -5.68 7.05 -7.81
N ARG A 27 -6.46 6.81 -6.76
CA ARG A 27 -7.50 7.76 -6.31
C ARG A 27 -6.92 9.08 -5.83
N ILE A 28 -5.69 9.11 -5.34
CA ILE A 28 -5.00 10.37 -5.00
C ILE A 28 -4.73 11.19 -6.27
N THR A 29 -4.41 10.55 -7.40
CA THR A 29 -4.26 11.24 -8.69
C THR A 29 -5.58 11.88 -9.11
N ASP A 30 -6.68 11.12 -9.05
CA ASP A 30 -8.03 11.64 -9.34
C ASP A 30 -8.39 12.81 -8.40
N PHE A 31 -8.03 12.70 -7.12
CA PHE A 31 -8.26 13.74 -6.14
C PHE A 31 -7.52 15.03 -6.49
N VAL A 32 -6.25 14.96 -6.87
CA VAL A 32 -5.43 16.12 -7.26
C VAL A 32 -6.09 16.87 -8.43
N GLY A 33 -6.48 16.15 -9.49
CA GLY A 33 -7.12 16.78 -10.65
C GLY A 33 -8.45 17.45 -10.31
N ARG A 34 -9.26 16.81 -9.46
CA ARG A 34 -10.53 17.39 -8.97
C ARG A 34 -10.32 18.54 -7.99
N TYR A 35 -9.25 18.53 -7.21
CA TYR A 35 -8.92 19.61 -6.27
C TYR A 35 -8.52 20.88 -7.04
N GLU A 36 -7.71 20.74 -8.09
CA GLU A 36 -7.32 21.86 -8.96
C GLU A 36 -8.51 22.45 -9.71
N SER A 37 -9.47 21.61 -10.13
CA SER A 37 -10.70 22.06 -10.79
C SER A 37 -11.75 22.65 -9.82
N GLY A 38 -11.43 22.82 -8.54
CA GLY A 38 -12.36 23.37 -7.53
C GLY A 38 -13.45 22.40 -7.06
N GLY A 39 -13.32 21.10 -7.33
CA GLY A 39 -14.28 20.07 -6.95
C GLY A 39 -14.26 19.66 -5.47
N TYR A 40 -13.39 20.28 -4.66
CA TYR A 40 -13.26 20.03 -3.23
C TYR A 40 -13.14 21.35 -2.45
N PRO A 41 -13.68 21.42 -1.23
CA PRO A 41 -13.57 22.61 -0.39
C PRO A 41 -12.12 22.86 0.02
N ARG A 42 -11.72 24.12 0.13
CA ARG A 42 -10.39 24.50 0.62
C ARG A 42 -10.31 24.34 2.14
N SER A 43 -10.02 23.12 2.58
CA SER A 43 -9.73 22.80 3.98
C SER A 43 -8.22 22.55 4.18
N SER A 44 -7.73 22.70 5.41
CA SER A 44 -6.33 22.41 5.74
C SER A 44 -5.94 20.96 5.42
N PHE A 45 -6.88 20.01 5.56
CA PHE A 45 -6.67 18.61 5.22
C PHE A 45 -6.50 18.41 3.72
N TYR A 46 -7.41 18.95 2.89
CA TYR A 46 -7.32 18.78 1.44
C TYR A 46 -6.10 19.49 0.85
N ASN A 47 -5.73 20.65 1.39
CA ASN A 47 -4.48 21.34 1.06
C ASN A 47 -3.24 20.50 1.42
N PHE A 48 -3.24 19.82 2.57
CA PHE A 48 -2.16 18.91 2.94
C PHE A 48 -2.05 17.75 1.96
N VAL A 49 -3.16 17.05 1.67
CA VAL A 49 -3.19 15.93 0.73
C VAL A 49 -2.74 16.38 -0.66
N PHE A 50 -3.19 17.54 -1.12
CA PHE A 50 -2.75 18.11 -2.40
C PHE A 50 -1.26 18.47 -2.39
N ARG A 51 -0.74 19.07 -1.32
CA ARG A 51 0.69 19.43 -1.25
C ARG A 51 1.61 18.22 -1.22
N PHE A 52 1.21 17.15 -0.54
CA PHE A 52 2.01 15.95 -0.34
C PHE A 52 1.60 14.77 -1.24
N HIS A 53 0.77 15.00 -2.26
CA HIS A 53 0.21 13.94 -3.11
C HIS A 53 1.26 13.00 -3.67
N ASN A 54 2.37 13.53 -4.19
CA ASN A 54 3.49 12.74 -4.73
C ASN A 54 4.09 11.80 -3.67
N ALA A 55 4.36 12.31 -2.46
CA ALA A 55 4.92 11.49 -1.39
C ALA A 55 3.94 10.40 -0.95
N ILE A 56 2.65 10.74 -0.81
CA ILE A 56 1.61 9.77 -0.44
C ILE A 56 1.47 8.70 -1.52
N GLN A 57 1.46 9.06 -2.81
CA GLN A 57 1.42 8.12 -3.92
C GLN A 57 2.61 7.17 -3.94
N ILE A 58 3.83 7.70 -3.78
CA ILE A 58 5.05 6.89 -3.72
C ILE A 58 4.96 5.89 -2.56
N ILE A 59 4.53 6.32 -1.38
CA ILE A 59 4.36 5.44 -0.22
C ILE A 59 3.31 4.37 -0.50
N CYS A 60 2.14 4.75 -1.05
CA CYS A 60 1.10 3.79 -1.41
C CYS A 60 1.62 2.76 -2.42
N PHE A 61 2.26 3.19 -3.51
CA PHE A 61 2.77 2.26 -4.51
C PHE A 61 3.88 1.37 -3.99
N PHE A 62 4.79 1.90 -3.17
CA PHE A 62 5.86 1.12 -2.57
C PHE A 62 5.32 0.07 -1.58
N VAL A 63 4.44 0.47 -0.66
CA VAL A 63 3.81 -0.44 0.31
C VAL A 63 2.93 -1.46 -0.40
N GLY A 64 2.14 -1.03 -1.38
CA GLY A 64 1.32 -1.90 -2.22
C GLY A 64 2.16 -2.94 -2.96
N PHE A 65 3.30 -2.53 -3.53
CA PHE A 65 4.24 -3.43 -4.21
C PHE A 65 4.85 -4.45 -3.26
N ILE A 66 5.32 -4.03 -2.08
CA ILE A 66 5.87 -4.95 -1.08
C ILE A 66 4.83 -5.98 -0.64
N LEU A 67 3.60 -5.55 -0.36
CA LEU A 67 2.53 -6.47 0.05
C LEU A 67 2.13 -7.43 -1.05
N PHE A 68 2.00 -6.93 -2.28
CA PHE A 68 1.71 -7.77 -3.43
C PHE A 68 2.83 -8.79 -3.67
N PHE A 69 4.09 -8.34 -3.70
CA PHE A 69 5.25 -9.20 -3.93
C PHE A 69 5.42 -10.25 -2.83
N THR A 70 5.34 -9.86 -1.55
CA THR A 70 5.41 -10.80 -0.42
C THR A 70 4.24 -11.77 -0.38
N GLY A 71 3.06 -11.32 -0.82
CA GLY A 71 1.89 -12.18 -1.02
C GLY A 71 2.13 -13.23 -2.11
N VAL A 72 2.56 -12.84 -3.31
CA VAL A 72 2.80 -13.74 -4.45
C VAL A 72 3.91 -14.74 -4.15
N THR A 73 5.04 -14.27 -3.61
CA THR A 73 6.19 -15.12 -3.27
C THR A 73 5.94 -16.03 -2.06
N ARG A 74 4.83 -15.82 -1.34
CA ARG A 74 4.55 -16.45 -0.04
C ARG A 74 5.68 -16.29 0.97
N PHE A 75 6.49 -15.25 0.78
CA PHE A 75 7.61 -14.93 1.64
C PHE A 75 7.16 -13.92 2.70
N SER A 76 7.40 -14.23 3.97
CA SER A 76 7.18 -13.28 5.06
C SER A 76 8.49 -12.95 5.76
N PRO A 77 9.06 -11.75 5.52
CA PRO A 77 10.26 -11.32 6.21
C PRO A 77 10.05 -11.29 7.73
N LEU A 78 8.84 -10.98 8.21
CA LEU A 78 8.52 -11.00 9.63
C LEU A 78 8.55 -12.40 10.24
N LYS A 79 8.05 -13.44 9.55
CA LYS A 79 8.15 -14.82 10.04
C LYS A 79 9.61 -15.28 10.10
N LYS A 80 10.42 -14.86 9.12
CA LYS A 80 11.87 -15.17 9.08
C LYS A 80 12.67 -14.44 10.17
N ILE A 81 12.34 -13.19 10.46
CA ILE A 81 12.98 -12.43 11.55
C ILE A 81 12.58 -13.01 12.92
N LEU A 82 11.31 -13.40 13.11
CA LEU A 82 10.87 -14.04 14.36
C LEU A 82 11.48 -15.42 14.55
N SER A 83 11.66 -16.21 13.48
CA SER A 83 12.30 -17.52 13.57
C SER A 83 13.80 -17.43 13.84
N LEU A 84 14.48 -16.41 13.33
CA LEU A 84 15.91 -16.13 13.61
C LEU A 84 16.17 -15.63 15.04
N ARG A 85 15.14 -15.16 15.75
CA ARG A 85 15.26 -14.65 17.13
C ARG A 85 15.05 -15.74 18.20
N LYS A 86 14.76 -16.97 17.79
CA LYS A 86 14.47 -18.11 18.65
C LYS A 86 15.64 -19.09 18.67
#